data_AF-A0A958V6A6-F1
#
_entry.id   AF-A0A958V6A6-F1
#
_cell.length_a   1.000
_cell.length_b   1.000
_cell.length_c   1.000
_cell.angle_alpha   90.00
_cell.angle_beta   90.00
_cell.angle_gamma   90.00
#
_symmetry.space_group_name_H-M   'P 1'
#
loop_
_entity.id
_entity.type
_entity.pdbx_description
1 polymer ?
#
loop_
_entity_poly.entity_id
_entity_poly.type
_entity_poly.pdbx_seq_one_letter_code
_entity_poly.pdbx_strand_id
1 'polypeptide(L)'
;REDLYYRLSTVEIHLPPLRDRDEDIHLLFRKFASDFAQKYNMPTIRLEPGALNVLMNYSWKGNIRQLRNITEQLSVIEQERNITADTLKRYLPDYSVGFPALIDHPVSGSDFANEREILYKVLFDMRNDINDLKKLTHELIEHDHTNVQAKENAQHLIQKIYGSDEVEIISPQKKEVYHQPKQDDFDEGFQDAETIDEPLSLQEKEYEMIKKALERNNNKRKLAAKELGISERTLYRKIKQFDL
;
A
#
# COMPACT_ATOMS: atom_id res chain seq x y z
N ARG A 1 1.35 9.03 -35.49
CA ARG A 1 1.98 10.07 -36.33
C ARG A 1 3.39 9.59 -36.68
N GLU A 2 3.59 9.17 -37.91
CA GLU A 2 4.82 8.49 -38.37
C GLU A 2 5.99 9.45 -38.62
N ASP A 3 5.72 10.69 -39.03
CA ASP A 3 6.75 11.73 -39.27
C ASP A 3 7.64 11.99 -38.04
N LEU A 4 7.07 11.95 -36.83
CA LEU A 4 7.86 12.13 -35.60
C LEU A 4 8.80 10.94 -35.34
N TYR A 5 8.35 9.72 -35.65
CA TYR A 5 9.17 8.50 -35.52
C TYR A 5 10.40 8.60 -36.41
N TYR A 6 10.21 8.89 -37.70
CA TYR A 6 11.31 8.99 -38.66
C TYR A 6 12.29 10.15 -38.38
N ARG A 7 11.88 11.18 -37.63
CA ARG A 7 12.80 12.23 -37.15
C ARG A 7 13.60 11.84 -35.91
N LEU A 8 13.05 10.99 -35.05
CA LEU A 8 13.67 10.54 -33.80
C LEU A 8 14.50 9.25 -34.00
N SER A 9 14.14 8.40 -34.95
CA SER A 9 14.74 7.08 -35.19
C SER A 9 15.89 7.11 -36.20
N THR A 10 16.67 8.19 -36.26
CA THR A 10 17.82 8.29 -37.18
C THR A 10 18.99 7.41 -36.76
N VAL A 11 19.17 7.19 -35.45
CA VAL A 11 20.12 6.23 -34.87
C VAL A 11 19.46 5.52 -33.69
N GLU A 12 19.21 4.22 -33.83
CA GLU A 12 18.68 3.39 -32.75
C GLU A 12 19.82 2.87 -31.86
N ILE A 13 19.81 3.23 -30.58
CA ILE A 13 20.73 2.69 -29.58
C ILE A 13 19.97 1.69 -28.72
N HIS A 14 20.23 0.40 -28.92
CA HIS A 14 19.69 -0.65 -28.07
C HIS A 14 20.50 -0.74 -26.77
N LEU A 15 19.86 -0.47 -25.63
CA LEU A 15 20.48 -0.66 -24.32
C LEU A 15 20.12 -2.06 -23.80
N PRO A 16 21.08 -3.00 -23.74
CA PRO A 16 20.81 -4.33 -23.19
C PRO A 16 20.42 -4.24 -21.71
N PRO A 17 19.54 -5.14 -21.24
CA PRO A 17 19.17 -5.22 -19.84
C PRO A 17 20.38 -5.62 -19.00
N LEU A 18 20.31 -5.31 -17.70
CA LEU A 18 21.43 -5.48 -16.77
C LEU A 18 21.87 -6.95 -16.63
N ARG A 19 20.94 -7.90 -16.77
CA ARG A 19 21.18 -9.36 -16.74
C ARG A 19 22.00 -9.91 -17.92
N ASP A 20 22.14 -9.14 -19.01
CA ASP A 20 22.96 -9.53 -20.15
C ASP A 20 24.39 -8.99 -20.00
N ARG A 21 24.71 -8.37 -18.84
CA ARG A 21 25.94 -7.63 -18.56
C ARG A 21 26.45 -7.89 -17.14
N ASP A 22 26.65 -9.16 -16.80
CA ASP A 22 26.94 -9.58 -15.41
C ASP A 22 28.17 -8.90 -14.79
N GLU A 23 29.22 -8.66 -15.59
CA GLU A 23 30.44 -7.97 -15.15
C GLU A 23 30.17 -6.54 -14.67
N ASP A 24 29.20 -5.85 -15.28
CA ASP A 24 28.84 -4.48 -14.90
C ASP A 24 28.05 -4.44 -13.60
N ILE A 25 27.33 -5.51 -13.23
CA ILE A 25 26.52 -5.57 -12.00
C ILE A 25 27.42 -5.33 -10.78
N HIS A 26 28.56 -6.02 -10.72
CA HIS A 26 29.51 -5.87 -9.62
C HIS A 26 30.11 -4.46 -9.57
N LEU A 27 30.52 -3.92 -10.72
CA LEU A 27 31.15 -2.60 -10.81
C LEU A 27 30.16 -1.48 -10.44
N LEU A 28 28.94 -1.56 -10.95
CA LEU A 28 27.85 -0.64 -10.63
C LEU A 28 27.50 -0.68 -9.14
N PHE A 29 27.41 -1.88 -8.55
CA PHE A 29 27.18 -2.02 -7.11
C PHE A 29 28.27 -1.31 -6.30
N ARG A 30 29.55 -1.56 -6.61
CA ARG A 30 30.68 -0.92 -5.93
C ARG A 30 30.61 0.61 -6.07
N LYS A 31 30.27 1.10 -7.26
CA LYS A 31 30.11 2.53 -7.52
C LYS A 31 29.00 3.12 -6.66
N PHE A 32 27.82 2.51 -6.64
CA PHE A 32 26.70 2.98 -5.81
C PHE A 32 27.00 2.90 -4.31
N ALA A 33 27.63 1.82 -3.85
CA ALA A 33 28.06 1.67 -2.46
C ALA A 33 29.04 2.77 -2.04
N SER A 34 29.96 3.18 -2.92
CA SER A 34 30.86 4.30 -2.68
C SER A 34 30.12 5.65 -2.66
N ASP A 35 29.21 5.88 -3.61
CA ASP A 35 28.42 7.12 -3.67
C ASP A 35 27.56 7.30 -2.41
N PHE A 36 26.90 6.24 -1.95
CA PHE A 36 26.04 6.30 -0.77
C PHE A 36 26.84 6.41 0.53
N ALA A 37 27.99 5.75 0.62
CA ALA A 37 28.94 5.93 1.71
C ALA A 37 29.33 7.40 1.87
N GLN A 38 29.66 8.08 0.76
CA GLN A 38 29.98 9.51 0.77
C GLN A 38 28.75 10.37 1.09
N LYS A 39 27.62 10.11 0.43
CA LYS A 39 26.39 10.90 0.60
C LYS A 39 25.87 10.90 2.05
N TYR A 40 26.00 9.76 2.73
CA TYR A 40 25.48 9.57 4.08
C TYR A 40 26.57 9.58 5.17
N ASN A 41 27.82 9.88 4.82
CA ASN A 41 28.98 9.83 5.74
C ASN A 41 29.09 8.49 6.50
N MET A 42 28.89 7.39 5.79
CA MET A 42 28.98 6.03 6.33
C MET A 42 30.12 5.26 5.66
N PRO A 43 30.69 4.24 6.32
CA PRO A 43 31.68 3.39 5.67
C PRO A 43 31.06 2.61 4.50
N THR A 44 31.85 2.39 3.46
CA THR A 44 31.40 1.69 2.25
C THR A 44 31.12 0.22 2.53
N ILE A 45 30.02 -0.28 1.98
CA ILE A 45 29.64 -1.70 2.06
C ILE A 45 30.39 -2.52 1.01
N ARG A 46 30.72 -3.76 1.37
CA ARG A 46 31.38 -4.76 0.53
C ARG A 46 30.57 -6.05 0.54
N LEU A 47 30.55 -6.73 -0.60
CA LEU A 47 29.90 -8.03 -0.73
C LEU A 47 30.92 -9.15 -0.52
N GLU A 48 30.53 -10.15 0.25
CA GLU A 48 31.25 -11.41 0.33
C GLU A 48 31.12 -12.20 -1.00
N PRO A 49 32.06 -13.09 -1.37
CA PRO A 49 31.96 -13.86 -2.61
C PRO A 49 30.63 -14.61 -2.79
N GLY A 50 30.04 -15.13 -1.71
CA GLY A 50 28.73 -15.77 -1.75
C GLY A 50 27.59 -14.81 -2.12
N ALA A 51 27.63 -13.58 -1.60
CA ALA A 51 26.65 -12.54 -1.93
C ALA A 51 26.82 -12.04 -3.37
N LEU A 52 28.06 -11.96 -3.86
CA LEU A 52 28.37 -11.56 -5.23
C LEU A 52 27.73 -12.52 -6.24
N ASN A 53 27.80 -13.83 -5.99
CA ASN A 53 27.14 -14.84 -6.83
C ASN A 53 25.61 -14.69 -6.86
N VAL A 54 24.99 -14.40 -5.72
CA VAL A 54 23.54 -14.13 -5.65
C VAL A 54 23.18 -12.87 -6.44
N LEU A 55 23.99 -11.82 -6.32
CA LEU A 55 23.79 -10.56 -7.03
C LEU A 55 23.88 -10.74 -8.56
N MET A 56 24.84 -11.52 -9.05
CA MET A 56 25.03 -11.77 -10.49
C MET A 56 23.93 -12.64 -11.08
N ASN A 57 23.51 -13.71 -10.39
CA ASN A 57 22.49 -14.64 -10.90
C ASN A 57 21.05 -14.11 -10.80
N TYR A 58 20.87 -12.91 -10.26
CA TYR A 58 19.55 -12.32 -10.08
C TYR A 58 19.03 -11.70 -11.37
N SER A 59 17.72 -11.83 -11.64
CA SER A 59 17.15 -11.44 -12.94
C SER A 59 17.02 -9.92 -13.19
N TRP A 60 17.22 -9.09 -12.16
CA TRP A 60 17.17 -7.62 -12.22
C TRP A 60 16.03 -7.04 -13.09
N LYS A 61 14.76 -7.42 -12.82
CA LYS A 61 13.59 -6.93 -13.58
C LYS A 61 13.51 -5.40 -13.65
N GLY A 62 13.98 -4.70 -12.61
CA GLY A 62 14.06 -3.24 -12.57
C GLY A 62 15.41 -2.64 -13.02
N ASN A 63 16.29 -3.45 -13.62
CA ASN A 63 17.63 -3.09 -14.10
C ASN A 63 18.43 -2.27 -13.05
N ILE A 64 19.16 -1.26 -13.52
CA ILE A 64 20.03 -0.38 -12.73
C ILE A 64 19.26 0.32 -11.61
N ARG A 65 17.98 0.67 -11.81
CA ARG A 65 17.16 1.32 -10.79
C ARG A 65 16.95 0.41 -9.58
N GLN A 66 16.67 -0.87 -9.83
CA GLN A 66 16.54 -1.86 -8.76
C GLN A 66 17.87 -2.06 -8.03
N LEU A 67 18.97 -2.26 -8.78
CA LEU A 67 20.30 -2.41 -8.19
C LEU A 67 20.67 -1.21 -7.29
N ARG A 68 20.46 0.01 -7.78
CA ARG A 68 20.71 1.24 -7.03
C ARG A 68 19.90 1.30 -5.74
N ASN A 69 18.60 1.02 -5.80
CA ASN A 69 17.72 1.08 -4.63
C ASN A 69 18.10 0.06 -3.56
N ILE A 70 18.41 -1.18 -3.97
CA ILE A 70 18.82 -2.24 -3.03
C ILE A 70 20.18 -1.89 -2.41
N THR A 71 21.11 -1.35 -3.20
CA THR A 71 22.41 -0.88 -2.68
C THR A 71 22.23 0.28 -1.69
N GLU A 72 21.31 1.20 -1.96
CA GLU A 72 20.97 2.30 -1.06
C GLU A 72 20.39 1.80 0.26
N GLN A 73 19.42 0.88 0.19
CA GLN A 73 18.82 0.24 1.37
C GLN A 73 19.86 -0.49 2.21
N LEU A 74 20.70 -1.32 1.58
CA LEU A 74 21.81 -2.01 2.25
C LEU A 74 22.75 -1.02 2.93
N SER A 75 23.11 0.08 2.25
CA SER A 75 24.02 1.07 2.83
C SER A 75 23.44 1.78 4.06
N VAL A 76 22.12 1.94 4.12
CA VAL A 76 21.44 2.71 5.17
C VAL A 76 20.99 1.85 6.35
N ILE A 77 20.51 0.64 6.09
CA ILE A 77 19.88 -0.21 7.09
C ILE A 77 20.90 -1.11 7.79
N GLU A 78 21.87 -1.65 7.05
CA GLU A 78 22.83 -2.60 7.61
C GLU A 78 23.92 -1.92 8.43
N GLN A 79 24.14 -2.47 9.63
CA GLN A 79 25.22 -2.03 10.51
C GLN A 79 26.55 -2.66 10.07
N GLU A 80 26.51 -3.93 9.69
CA GLU A 80 27.66 -4.67 9.16
C GLU A 80 28.01 -4.21 7.75
N ARG A 81 29.30 -4.10 7.47
CA ARG A 81 29.80 -3.61 6.17
C ARG A 81 30.22 -4.73 5.22
N ASN A 82 30.30 -5.96 5.72
CA ASN A 82 30.49 -7.15 4.90
C ASN A 82 29.13 -7.86 4.78
N ILE A 83 28.54 -7.78 3.60
CA ILE A 83 27.20 -8.33 3.36
C ILE A 83 27.34 -9.77 2.90
N THR A 84 26.71 -10.68 3.65
CA THR A 84 26.60 -12.11 3.36
C THR A 84 25.47 -12.38 2.37
N ALA A 85 25.45 -13.59 1.79
CA ALA A 85 24.43 -13.99 0.82
C ALA A 85 23.02 -13.99 1.42
N ASP A 86 22.88 -14.42 2.68
CA ASP A 86 21.59 -14.49 3.36
C ASP A 86 21.03 -13.10 3.67
N THR A 87 21.89 -12.16 4.09
CA THR A 87 21.49 -10.77 4.28
C THR A 87 21.02 -10.16 2.96
N LEU A 88 21.78 -10.35 1.87
CA LEU A 88 21.39 -9.84 0.54
C LEU A 88 20.03 -10.39 0.07
N LYS A 89 19.78 -11.70 0.25
CA LYS A 89 18.50 -12.33 -0.14
C LYS A 89 17.29 -11.71 0.55
N ARG A 90 17.42 -11.24 1.79
CA ARG A 90 16.31 -10.57 2.51
C ARG A 90 15.86 -9.26 1.84
N TYR A 91 16.76 -8.60 1.11
CA TYR A 91 16.48 -7.35 0.40
C TYR A 91 16.12 -7.58 -1.08
N LEU A 92 16.35 -8.77 -1.62
CA LEU A 92 15.95 -9.12 -2.97
C LEU A 92 14.48 -9.58 -2.95
N PRO A 93 13.58 -8.94 -3.71
CA PRO A 93 12.20 -9.41 -3.82
C PRO A 93 12.12 -10.81 -4.42
N ASP A 94 11.41 -11.73 -3.76
CA ASP A 94 11.13 -13.04 -4.34
C ASP A 94 10.10 -12.89 -5.48
N TYR A 95 10.59 -12.85 -6.72
CA TYR A 95 9.74 -12.90 -7.90
C TYR A 95 9.29 -14.33 -8.26
N SER A 96 9.52 -15.31 -7.37
CA SER A 96 9.15 -16.72 -7.53
C SER A 96 7.68 -17.00 -7.24
N VAL A 97 6.95 -16.06 -6.62
CA VAL A 97 5.49 -16.10 -6.60
C VAL A 97 4.98 -15.84 -8.00
N GLY A 98 4.77 -16.95 -8.72
CA GLY A 98 4.18 -16.96 -10.04
C GLY A 98 2.88 -16.17 -10.03
N PHE A 99 2.83 -15.13 -10.86
CA PHE A 99 1.55 -14.70 -11.39
C PHE A 99 0.86 -15.97 -11.94
N PRO A 100 -0.47 -16.14 -11.75
CA PRO A 100 -1.20 -17.24 -12.38
C PRO A 100 -0.77 -17.29 -13.84
N ALA A 101 -0.12 -18.38 -14.23
CA ALA A 101 0.44 -18.48 -15.56
C ALA A 101 -0.72 -18.38 -16.55
N LEU A 102 -0.64 -17.45 -17.50
CA LEU A 102 -1.45 -17.53 -18.71
C LEU A 102 -0.94 -18.76 -19.46
N ILE A 103 -1.54 -19.90 -19.18
CA ILE A 103 -1.35 -21.11 -19.95
C ILE A 103 -2.01 -20.84 -21.29
N ASP A 104 -1.20 -20.71 -22.34
CA ASP A 104 -1.63 -20.67 -23.72
C ASP A 104 -2.09 -22.08 -24.14
N HIS A 105 -3.19 -22.53 -23.56
CA HIS A 105 -3.98 -23.63 -24.09
C HIS A 105 -5.16 -23.03 -24.85
N PRO A 106 -5.46 -23.51 -26.07
CA PRO A 106 -6.65 -23.08 -26.79
C PRO A 106 -7.87 -23.46 -25.95
N VAL A 107 -8.46 -22.45 -25.30
CA VAL A 107 -9.52 -22.62 -24.31
C VAL A 107 -10.79 -23.11 -25.01
N SER A 108 -11.14 -24.37 -24.76
CA SER A 108 -12.52 -24.84 -24.92
C SER A 108 -13.36 -24.17 -23.82
N GLY A 109 -14.51 -23.59 -24.18
CA GLY A 109 -15.26 -22.60 -23.39
C GLY A 109 -15.84 -23.03 -22.03
N SER A 110 -15.40 -24.15 -21.44
CA SER A 110 -15.81 -24.62 -20.10
C SER A 110 -14.99 -24.03 -18.95
N ASP A 111 -13.72 -23.65 -19.17
CA ASP A 111 -12.84 -23.27 -18.06
C ASP A 111 -13.10 -21.86 -17.52
N PHE A 112 -13.57 -20.93 -18.36
CA PHE A 112 -13.98 -19.59 -17.91
C PHE A 112 -15.25 -19.62 -17.05
N ALA A 113 -16.13 -20.60 -17.27
CA ALA A 113 -17.32 -20.79 -16.44
C ALA A 113 -16.93 -21.29 -15.04
N ASN A 114 -15.97 -22.21 -14.97
CA ASN A 114 -15.46 -22.75 -13.71
C ASN A 114 -14.75 -21.69 -12.87
N GLU A 115 -13.90 -20.84 -13.46
CA GLU A 115 -13.24 -19.75 -12.73
C GLU A 115 -14.23 -18.70 -12.20
N ARG A 116 -15.26 -18.35 -12.99
CA ARG A 116 -16.33 -17.45 -12.53
C ARG A 116 -17.12 -18.05 -11.38
N GLU A 117 -17.44 -19.34 -11.44
CA GLU A 117 -18.16 -20.02 -10.37
C GLU A 117 -17.35 -20.07 -9.07
N ILE A 118 -16.03 -20.32 -9.16
CA ILE A 118 -15.11 -20.27 -8.01
C ILE A 118 -15.07 -18.85 -7.43
N LEU A 119 -14.93 -17.83 -8.26
CA LEU A 119 -14.88 -16.44 -7.81
C LEU A 119 -16.20 -16.01 -7.16
N TYR A 120 -17.34 -16.39 -7.74
CA TYR A 120 -18.65 -16.12 -7.15
C TYR A 120 -18.84 -16.84 -5.82
N LYS A 121 -18.33 -18.07 -5.69
CA LYS A 121 -18.36 -18.81 -4.42
C LYS A 121 -17.54 -18.10 -3.33
N VAL A 122 -16.33 -17.65 -3.65
CA VAL A 122 -15.49 -16.88 -2.71
C VAL A 122 -16.15 -15.55 -2.32
N LEU A 123 -16.71 -14.81 -3.29
CA LEU A 123 -17.41 -13.56 -3.02
C LEU A 123 -18.68 -13.77 -2.18
N PHE A 124 -19.38 -14.88 -2.40
CA PHE A 124 -20.57 -15.23 -1.63
C PHE A 124 -20.22 -15.63 -0.19
N ASP A 125 -19.15 -16.40 -0.02
CA ASP A 125 -18.64 -16.77 1.31
C ASP A 125 -18.19 -15.51 2.08
N MET A 126 -17.46 -14.59 1.46
CA MET A 126 -17.10 -13.32 2.09
C MET A 126 -18.34 -12.47 2.46
N ARG A 127 -19.39 -12.48 1.63
CA ARG A 127 -20.64 -11.78 1.94
C ARG A 127 -21.31 -12.37 3.19
N ASN A 128 -21.30 -13.69 3.34
CA ASN A 128 -21.86 -14.35 4.51
C ASN A 128 -21.02 -14.04 5.75
N ASP A 129 -19.70 -14.10 5.66
CA ASP A 129 -18.80 -13.76 6.78
C ASP A 129 -18.99 -12.31 7.25
N ILE A 130 -19.21 -11.37 6.32
CA ILE A 130 -19.49 -9.96 6.66
C ILE A 130 -20.86 -9.82 7.35
N ASN A 131 -21.86 -10.59 6.95
CA ASN A 131 -23.17 -10.58 7.60
C ASN A 131 -23.09 -11.18 9.01
N ASP A 132 -22.33 -12.26 9.19
CA ASP A 132 -22.09 -12.89 10.49
C ASP A 132 -21.31 -11.94 11.42
N LEU A 133 -20.31 -11.24 10.89
CA LEU A 133 -19.59 -10.20 11.63
C LEU A 133 -20.53 -9.06 12.05
N LYS A 134 -21.37 -8.56 11.12
CA LYS A 134 -22.36 -7.52 11.43
C LYS A 134 -23.32 -7.97 12.54
N LYS A 135 -23.83 -9.20 12.46
CA LYS A 135 -24.72 -9.77 13.48
C LYS A 135 -24.02 -9.85 14.84
N LEU A 136 -22.76 -10.30 14.88
CA LEU A 136 -21.96 -10.34 16.11
C LEU A 136 -21.75 -8.94 16.70
N THR A 137 -21.37 -7.96 15.86
CA THR A 137 -21.19 -6.58 16.33
C THR A 137 -22.50 -5.97 16.83
N HIS A 138 -23.63 -6.30 16.20
CA HIS A 138 -24.95 -5.84 16.63
C HIS A 138 -25.37 -6.49 17.95
N GLU A 139 -25.16 -7.79 18.11
CA GLU A 139 -25.44 -8.55 19.33
C GLU A 139 -24.56 -8.07 20.51
N LEU A 140 -23.31 -7.65 20.24
CA LEU A 140 -22.40 -7.06 21.23
C LEU A 140 -22.75 -5.61 21.60
N ILE A 141 -23.37 -4.85 20.69
CA ILE A 141 -23.80 -3.46 20.95
C ILE A 141 -25.16 -3.44 21.68
N GLU A 142 -26.03 -4.42 21.43
CA GLU A 142 -27.34 -4.52 22.09
C GLU A 142 -27.31 -5.21 23.46
N HIS A 143 -26.42 -6.18 23.68
CA HIS A 143 -26.33 -6.90 24.95
C HIS A 143 -25.12 -6.47 25.77
N ASP A 144 -25.37 -5.62 26.77
CA ASP A 144 -24.41 -5.29 27.82
C ASP A 144 -24.04 -6.57 28.61
N HIS A 145 -22.81 -7.04 28.39
CA HIS A 145 -21.95 -7.93 29.19
C HIS A 145 -22.46 -9.23 29.85
N THR A 146 -23.69 -9.71 29.66
CA THR A 146 -24.14 -10.94 30.35
C THR A 146 -24.93 -11.94 29.52
N ASN A 147 -24.41 -12.38 28.36
CA ASN A 147 -24.93 -13.61 27.74
C ASN A 147 -23.82 -14.60 27.40
N VAL A 148 -23.85 -15.77 28.06
CA VAL A 148 -22.87 -16.87 27.92
C VAL A 148 -22.95 -17.50 26.52
N GLN A 149 -24.13 -17.47 25.88
CA GLN A 149 -24.34 -18.01 24.54
C GLN A 149 -23.68 -17.18 23.43
N ALA A 150 -23.60 -15.85 23.60
CA ALA A 150 -22.91 -14.98 22.65
C ALA A 150 -21.40 -15.23 22.63
N LYS A 151 -20.81 -15.62 23.78
CA LYS A 151 -19.39 -16.01 23.88
C LYS A 151 -19.09 -17.32 23.16
N GLU A 152 -19.94 -18.34 23.31
CA GLU A 152 -19.75 -19.63 22.64
C GLU A 152 -19.87 -19.51 21.12
N ASN A 153 -20.86 -18.74 20.64
CA ASN A 153 -21.01 -18.46 19.21
C ASN A 153 -19.81 -17.68 18.65
N ALA A 154 -19.33 -16.66 19.38
CA ALA A 154 -18.13 -15.92 19.01
C ALA A 154 -16.89 -16.82 18.92
N GLN A 155 -16.69 -17.72 19.89
CA GLN A 155 -15.56 -18.65 19.92
C GLN A 155 -15.59 -19.63 18.75
N HIS A 156 -16.75 -20.19 18.43
CA HIS A 156 -16.89 -21.13 17.31
C HIS A 156 -16.62 -20.47 15.94
N LEU A 157 -17.01 -19.20 15.77
CA LEU A 157 -16.74 -18.41 14.58
C LEU A 157 -15.27 -18.00 14.47
N ILE A 158 -14.65 -17.57 15.57
CA ILE A 158 -13.21 -17.24 15.63
C ILE A 158 -12.36 -18.46 15.26
N GLN A 159 -12.73 -19.65 15.76
CA GLN A 159 -12.02 -20.90 15.45
C GLN A 159 -12.15 -21.31 13.99
N LYS A 160 -13.31 -21.03 13.37
CA LYS A 160 -13.56 -21.29 11.94
C LYS A 160 -12.77 -20.33 11.03
N ILE A 161 -12.51 -19.10 11.47
CA ILE A 161 -11.80 -18.07 10.69
C ILE A 161 -10.28 -18.23 10.78
N TYR A 162 -9.73 -18.57 11.96
CA TYR A 162 -8.28 -18.53 12.18
C TYR A 162 -7.55 -19.88 12.16
N GLY A 163 -8.26 -21.01 12.28
CA GLY A 163 -7.65 -22.35 12.20
C GLY A 163 -6.72 -22.66 13.38
N SER A 164 -7.17 -23.55 14.27
CA SER A 164 -6.43 -24.29 15.32
C SER A 164 -5.02 -23.80 15.73
N ASP A 165 -4.87 -22.56 16.18
CA ASP A 165 -3.81 -22.16 17.11
C ASP A 165 -4.50 -21.68 18.39
N GLU A 166 -4.14 -22.29 19.51
CA GLU A 166 -4.71 -21.99 20.83
C GLU A 166 -4.44 -20.53 21.22
N VAL A 167 -5.49 -19.69 21.17
CA VAL A 167 -5.42 -18.32 21.69
C VAL A 167 -5.99 -18.30 23.10
N GLU A 168 -5.11 -18.19 24.11
CA GLU A 168 -5.51 -17.92 25.50
C GLU A 168 -6.25 -16.57 25.59
N ILE A 169 -7.47 -16.61 26.12
CA ILE A 169 -8.30 -15.43 26.32
C ILE A 169 -7.80 -14.68 27.56
N ILE A 170 -7.07 -13.58 27.35
CA ILE A 170 -6.69 -12.65 28.43
C ILE A 170 -7.96 -11.93 28.91
N SER A 171 -8.31 -12.12 30.19
CA SER A 171 -9.41 -11.39 30.83
C SER A 171 -9.06 -9.91 31.00
N PRO A 172 -9.97 -8.97 30.68
CA PRO A 172 -9.67 -7.55 30.81
C PRO A 172 -9.64 -7.15 32.29
N GLN A 173 -8.47 -6.73 32.78
CA GLN A 173 -8.36 -6.03 34.05
C GLN A 173 -9.02 -4.65 33.98
N LYS A 174 -9.72 -4.33 35.07
CA LYS A 174 -10.44 -3.10 35.40
C LYS A 174 -9.62 -1.85 35.03
N LYS A 175 -10.07 -1.07 34.04
CA LYS A 175 -9.53 0.28 33.76
C LYS A 175 -10.20 1.30 34.66
N GLU A 176 -9.37 2.17 35.23
CA GLU A 176 -9.75 3.26 36.10
C GLU A 176 -10.62 4.30 35.38
N VAL A 177 -11.57 4.84 36.16
CA VAL A 177 -12.58 5.82 35.77
C VAL A 177 -11.94 7.19 35.64
N TYR A 178 -11.94 7.77 34.44
CA TYR A 178 -11.72 9.20 34.27
C TYR A 178 -13.06 9.93 34.26
N HIS A 179 -13.20 10.87 35.20
CA HIS A 179 -14.34 11.76 35.39
C HIS A 179 -14.62 12.61 34.14
N GLN A 180 -15.88 12.64 33.70
CA GLN A 180 -16.42 13.72 32.87
C GLN A 180 -16.97 14.83 33.78
N PRO A 181 -16.71 16.13 33.50
CA PRO A 181 -17.36 17.22 34.21
C PRO A 181 -18.81 17.39 33.74
N LYS A 182 -19.64 17.88 34.67
CA LYS A 182 -21.10 17.93 34.68
C LYS A 182 -21.73 18.81 33.58
N GLN A 183 -22.94 18.42 33.19
CA GLN A 183 -23.92 19.17 32.40
C GLN A 183 -24.44 20.39 33.17
N ASP A 184 -24.53 21.53 32.48
CA ASP A 184 -25.52 22.57 32.78
C ASP A 184 -26.58 22.54 31.68
N ASP A 185 -27.85 22.47 32.10
CA ASP A 185 -29.06 22.56 31.29
C ASP A 185 -29.15 23.90 30.55
N PHE A 186 -29.44 23.86 29.24
CA PHE A 186 -30.26 24.89 28.60
C PHE A 186 -31.16 24.25 27.52
N ASP A 187 -32.42 24.64 27.64
CA ASP A 187 -33.63 24.22 26.94
C ASP A 187 -33.72 24.76 25.49
N GLU A 188 -34.66 24.19 24.74
CA GLU A 188 -35.29 24.66 23.51
C GLU A 188 -34.61 24.43 22.14
N GLY A 189 -35.26 23.55 21.35
CA GLY A 189 -35.24 23.58 19.89
C GLY A 189 -34.86 22.26 19.24
N PHE A 190 -35.84 21.38 19.00
CA PHE A 190 -35.71 20.34 17.97
C PHE A 190 -35.49 21.03 16.63
N GLN A 191 -34.23 21.14 16.20
CA GLN A 191 -33.89 21.32 14.79
C GLN A 191 -33.60 19.94 14.24
N ASP A 192 -34.42 19.54 13.26
CA ASP A 192 -34.19 18.36 12.45
C ASP A 192 -32.71 18.32 12.06
N ALA A 193 -32.00 17.29 12.53
CA ALA A 193 -30.64 17.06 12.10
C ALA A 193 -30.73 16.70 10.61
N GLU A 194 -30.45 17.68 9.73
CA GLU A 194 -30.13 17.41 8.34
C GLU A 194 -28.95 16.43 8.36
N THR A 195 -29.26 15.16 8.09
CA THR A 195 -28.25 14.20 7.64
C THR A 195 -27.68 14.78 6.37
N ILE A 196 -26.54 15.47 6.48
CA ILE A 196 -25.71 15.79 5.35
C ILE A 196 -25.23 14.43 4.85
N ASP A 197 -25.92 13.89 3.85
CA ASP A 197 -25.46 12.81 3.01
C ASP A 197 -24.13 13.27 2.41
N GLU A 198 -23.01 13.00 3.10
CA GLU A 198 -21.68 13.13 2.51
C GLU A 198 -21.60 12.10 1.38
N PRO A 199 -21.46 12.50 0.11
CA PRO A 199 -21.17 11.53 -0.93
C PRO A 199 -19.70 11.10 -0.78
N LEU A 200 -19.48 9.78 -0.59
CA LEU A 200 -18.20 9.16 -0.23
C LEU A 200 -17.16 9.15 -1.40
N SER A 201 -17.13 10.15 -2.28
CA SER A 201 -16.12 10.22 -3.35
C SER A 201 -14.91 11.07 -2.96
N LEU A 202 -13.71 10.51 -3.07
CA LEU A 202 -12.43 11.22 -2.88
C LEU A 202 -12.34 12.48 -3.78
N GLN A 203 -12.91 12.41 -4.99
CA GLN A 203 -12.89 13.51 -5.96
C GLN A 203 -13.79 14.68 -5.53
N GLU A 204 -14.92 14.40 -4.89
CA GLU A 204 -15.85 15.42 -4.40
C GLU A 204 -15.29 16.12 -3.15
N LYS A 205 -14.63 15.37 -2.26
CA LYS A 205 -13.90 15.97 -1.13
C LYS A 205 -12.73 16.84 -1.61
N GLU A 206 -12.04 16.43 -2.68
CA GLU A 206 -10.99 17.26 -3.29
C GLU A 206 -11.56 18.56 -3.88
N TYR A 207 -12.67 18.48 -4.60
CA TYR A 207 -13.38 19.64 -5.14
C TYR A 207 -13.77 20.63 -4.03
N GLU A 208 -14.41 20.15 -2.96
CA GLU A 208 -14.88 20.98 -1.87
C GLU A 208 -13.73 21.64 -1.11
N MET A 209 -12.63 20.90 -0.89
CA MET A 209 -11.44 21.42 -0.23
C MET A 209 -10.77 22.53 -1.05
N ILE A 210 -10.68 22.35 -2.37
CA ILE A 210 -10.14 23.36 -3.29
C ILE A 210 -11.01 24.61 -3.31
N LYS A 211 -12.34 24.45 -3.35
CA LYS A 211 -13.29 25.55 -3.31
C LYS A 211 -13.19 26.35 -2.01
N LYS A 212 -13.22 25.68 -0.85
CA LYS A 212 -13.07 26.32 0.47
C LYS A 212 -11.73 27.05 0.62
N ALA A 213 -10.64 26.46 0.13
CA ALA A 213 -9.32 27.10 0.17
C ALA A 213 -9.25 28.36 -0.71
N LEU A 214 -9.91 28.37 -1.87
CA LEU A 214 -9.98 29.56 -2.73
C LEU A 214 -10.82 30.68 -2.11
N GLU A 215 -11.97 30.35 -1.52
CA GLU A 215 -12.84 31.31 -0.83
C GLU A 215 -12.13 31.97 0.36
N ARG A 216 -11.49 31.17 1.23
CA ARG A 216 -10.73 31.67 2.39
C ARG A 216 -9.58 32.60 2.01
N ASN A 217 -8.96 32.35 0.85
CA ASN A 217 -7.84 33.16 0.36
C ASN A 217 -8.24 34.24 -0.64
N ASN A 218 -9.54 34.58 -0.77
CA ASN A 218 -10.04 35.58 -1.73
C ASN A 218 -9.54 35.33 -3.16
N ASN A 219 -9.61 34.08 -3.64
CA ASN A 219 -9.13 33.63 -4.95
C ASN A 219 -7.63 33.83 -5.22
N LYS A 220 -6.81 34.09 -4.18
CA LYS A 220 -5.35 34.15 -4.31
C LYS A 220 -4.77 32.74 -4.44
N ARG A 221 -4.64 32.27 -5.67
CA ARG A 221 -4.19 30.91 -6.06
C ARG A 221 -2.89 30.48 -5.37
N LYS A 222 -1.90 31.37 -5.26
CA LYS A 222 -0.61 31.07 -4.61
C LYS A 222 -0.76 30.74 -3.11
N LEU A 223 -1.65 31.43 -2.41
CA LEU A 223 -1.90 31.20 -0.97
C LEU A 223 -2.76 29.95 -0.77
N ALA A 224 -3.80 29.77 -1.58
CA ALA A 224 -4.63 28.57 -1.56
C ALA A 224 -3.82 27.30 -1.86
N ALA A 225 -2.89 27.35 -2.84
CA ALA A 225 -2.00 26.23 -3.15
C ALA A 225 -1.09 25.88 -1.96
N LYS A 226 -0.61 26.90 -1.24
CA LYS A 226 0.21 26.72 -0.04
C LYS A 226 -0.59 26.12 1.12
N GLU A 227 -1.84 26.53 1.32
CA GLU A 227 -2.75 25.94 2.32
C GLU A 227 -3.05 24.47 2.03
N LEU A 228 -3.27 24.13 0.76
CA LEU A 228 -3.53 22.76 0.31
C LEU A 228 -2.27 21.89 0.19
N GLY A 229 -1.07 22.45 0.40
CA GLY A 229 0.20 21.72 0.28
C GLY A 229 0.54 21.27 -1.16
N ILE A 230 -0.05 21.89 -2.18
CA ILE A 230 0.16 21.54 -3.59
C ILE A 230 0.89 22.66 -4.36
N SER A 231 1.45 22.32 -5.52
CA SER A 231 2.04 23.33 -6.41
C SER A 231 0.95 24.22 -7.02
N GLU A 232 1.27 25.49 -7.29
CA GLU A 232 0.36 26.43 -7.96
C GLU A 232 -0.10 25.90 -9.34
N ARG A 233 0.77 25.19 -10.05
CA ARG A 233 0.45 24.52 -11.32
C ARG A 233 -0.57 23.39 -11.14
N THR A 234 -0.45 22.62 -10.06
CA THR A 234 -1.41 21.55 -9.72
C THR A 234 -2.77 22.15 -9.41
N LEU A 235 -2.81 23.22 -8.60
CA LEU A 235 -4.05 23.93 -8.28
C LEU A 235 -4.71 24.48 -9.54
N TYR A 236 -3.94 25.13 -10.43
CA TYR A 236 -4.46 25.64 -11.70
C TYR A 236 -5.11 24.55 -12.57
N ARG A 237 -4.47 23.38 -12.67
CA ARG A 237 -5.03 22.23 -13.40
C ARG A 237 -6.32 21.73 -12.79
N LYS A 238 -6.40 21.69 -11.46
CA LYS A 238 -7.59 21.23 -10.73
C LYS A 238 -8.74 22.22 -10.84
N ILE A 239 -8.47 23.53 -10.75
CA ILE A 239 -9.46 24.58 -11.02
C ILE A 239 -10.06 24.42 -12.42
N LYS A 240 -9.22 24.18 -13.44
CA LYS A 240 -9.67 23.94 -14.82
C LYS A 240 -10.43 22.61 -15.00
N GLN A 241 -10.12 21.59 -14.21
CA GLN A 241 -10.77 20.28 -14.28
C GLN A 241 -12.18 20.32 -13.67
N PHE A 242 -12.39 21.20 -12.70
CA PHE A 242 -13.60 21.30 -11.90
C PHE A 242 -14.43 22.56 -12.21
N ASP A 243 -14.05 23.33 -13.23
CA ASP A 243 -14.69 24.58 -13.67
C ASP A 243 -15.01 25.57 -12.52
N LEU A 244 -14.01 25.82 -11.65
CA LEU A 244 -14.06 26.82 -10.56
C LEU A 244 -13.52 28.21 -10.97
#